data_AF-A0A959SW85-F1
#
_entry.id   AF-A0A959SW85-F1
#
_cell.length_a   1.000
_cell.length_b   1.000
_cell.length_c   1.000
_cell.angle_alpha   90.00
_cell.angle_beta   90.00
_cell.angle_gamma   90.00
#
_symmetry.space_group_name_H-M   'P 1'
#
loop_
_entity.id
_entity.type
_entity.pdbx_description
1 polymer ?
#
loop_
_entity_poly.entity_id
_entity_poly.type
_entity_poly.pdbx_seq_one_letter_code
_entity_poly.pdbx_strand_id
1 'polypeptide(L)'
;LPVTFIVRGIVSQNTQKDAIAFLKKIDHASGQNYMIGGPEKVYDFECSANESTEYRPFQNSAFTYHTNFPVVNKDYSKLMVEWLKKYGGTIEETFKCQRFPSFEKRFTKETKSISIDQIKEVLSSRDNETPDVISNNDTYSSIIYKLSGTPEFIIAPGKPHEVDYITIKFE
;
A
#
# COMPACT_ATOMS: atom_id res chain seq x y z
N LEU A 1 -0.85 14.97 12.38
CA LEU A 1 0.30 14.17 12.86
C LEU A 1 1.15 13.75 11.65
N PRO A 2 2.48 13.96 11.65
CA PRO A 2 3.34 13.52 10.53
C PRO A 2 3.45 11.99 10.46
N VAL A 3 3.66 11.45 9.25
CA VAL A 3 3.62 10.01 8.94
C VAL A 3 4.47 9.16 9.88
N THR A 4 5.70 9.58 10.21
CA THR A 4 6.61 8.82 11.09
C THR A 4 6.04 8.63 12.50
N PHE A 5 5.38 9.64 13.06
CA PHE A 5 4.71 9.54 14.36
C PHE A 5 3.47 8.67 14.29
N ILE A 6 2.77 8.65 13.16
CA ILE A 6 1.62 7.77 12.93
C ILE A 6 2.08 6.32 12.93
N VAL A 7 3.12 5.98 12.16
CA VAL A 7 3.71 4.63 12.14
C VAL A 7 4.12 4.22 13.55
N ARG A 8 4.81 5.09 14.29
CA ARG A 8 5.20 4.81 15.69
C ARG A 8 3.99 4.55 16.58
N GLY A 9 2.93 5.35 16.45
CA GLY A 9 1.70 5.20 17.21
C GLY A 9 0.98 3.88 16.92
N ILE A 10 0.91 3.48 15.64
CA ILE A 10 0.34 2.21 15.18
C ILE A 10 1.09 1.03 15.78
N VAL A 11 2.42 0.96 15.60
CA VAL A 11 3.22 -0.18 16.08
C VAL A 11 3.36 -0.24 17.61
N SER A 12 2.95 0.81 18.32
CA SER A 12 2.89 0.82 19.79
C SER A 12 1.57 0.29 20.34
N GLN A 13 0.58 -0.02 19.48
CA GLN A 13 -0.68 -0.62 19.92
C GLN A 13 -0.54 -2.14 20.08
N ASN A 14 -1.21 -2.69 21.10
CA ASN A 14 -1.14 -4.12 21.40
C ASN A 14 -2.06 -4.98 20.51
N THR A 15 -3.07 -4.37 19.89
CA THR A 15 -4.03 -5.09 19.05
C THR A 15 -4.24 -4.38 17.72
N GLN A 16 -4.57 -5.15 16.69
CA GLN A 16 -4.93 -4.61 15.38
C GLN A 16 -6.14 -3.66 15.48
N LYS A 17 -7.11 -3.96 16.34
CA LYS A 17 -8.28 -3.10 16.56
C LYS A 17 -7.86 -1.73 17.11
N ASP A 18 -6.97 -1.71 18.10
CA ASP A 18 -6.49 -0.47 18.71
C ASP A 18 -5.62 0.34 17.73
N ALA A 19 -4.80 -0.34 16.91
CA ALA A 19 -4.06 0.29 15.81
C ALA A 19 -4.97 1.02 14.81
N ILE A 20 -6.06 0.37 14.39
CA ILE A 20 -7.05 0.96 13.47
C ILE A 20 -7.81 2.10 14.16
N ALA A 21 -8.19 1.94 15.43
CA ALA A 21 -8.87 2.98 16.20
C ALA A 21 -7.99 4.22 16.39
N PHE A 22 -6.69 4.03 16.65
CA PHE A 22 -5.70 5.10 16.70
C PHE A 22 -5.61 5.82 15.35
N LEU A 23 -5.42 5.09 14.25
CA LEU A 23 -5.31 5.66 12.90
C LEU A 23 -6.53 6.52 12.52
N LYS A 24 -7.74 6.07 12.88
CA LYS A 24 -9.00 6.78 12.57
C LYS A 24 -9.27 7.99 13.45
N LYS A 25 -8.58 8.14 14.59
CA LYS A 25 -8.80 9.23 15.56
C LYS A 25 -7.88 10.43 15.33
N ILE A 26 -6.73 10.22 14.69
CA ILE A 26 -5.71 11.25 14.51
C ILE A 26 -6.03 12.16 13.32
N ASP A 27 -5.68 13.44 13.43
CA ASP A 27 -5.65 14.34 12.28
C ASP A 27 -4.41 14.05 11.45
N HIS A 28 -4.57 13.78 10.16
CA HIS A 28 -3.43 13.49 9.27
C HIS A 28 -2.84 14.79 8.74
N ALA A 29 -1.50 14.91 8.80
CA ALA A 29 -0.82 16.11 8.27
C ALA A 29 -0.76 16.14 6.73
N SER A 30 -0.92 14.98 6.10
CA SER A 30 -0.87 14.81 4.64
C SER A 30 -1.72 13.61 4.24
N GLY A 31 -2.17 13.59 2.98
CA GLY A 31 -2.77 12.40 2.40
C GLY A 31 -1.78 11.24 2.41
N GLN A 32 -2.17 10.09 2.95
CA GLN A 32 -1.29 8.94 3.07
C GLN A 32 -2.09 7.63 3.07
N ASN A 33 -1.48 6.59 2.51
CA ASN A 33 -1.99 5.23 2.58
C ASN A 33 -1.29 4.46 3.73
N TYR A 34 -2.07 3.71 4.51
CA TYR A 34 -1.58 2.85 5.59
C TYR A 34 -2.11 1.43 5.46
N MET A 35 -1.20 0.48 5.31
CA MET A 35 -1.50 -0.94 5.36
C MET A 35 -1.20 -1.49 6.77
N ILE A 36 -2.22 -2.06 7.42
CA ILE A 36 -2.13 -2.61 8.78
C ILE A 36 -2.41 -4.11 8.73
N GLY A 37 -1.35 -4.92 8.87
CA GLY A 37 -1.44 -6.36 9.06
C GLY A 37 -1.66 -6.74 10.53
N GLY A 38 -2.45 -7.78 10.76
CA GLY A 38 -2.72 -8.32 12.10
C GLY A 38 -3.43 -9.68 12.02
N PRO A 39 -3.87 -10.23 13.16
CA PRO A 39 -4.39 -11.60 13.23
C PRO A 39 -5.71 -11.80 12.48
N GLU A 40 -6.48 -10.74 12.19
CA GLU A 40 -7.72 -10.86 11.43
C GLU A 40 -7.47 -10.93 9.93
N LYS A 41 -6.86 -9.87 9.38
CA LYS A 41 -6.55 -9.70 7.95
C LYS A 41 -5.59 -8.52 7.77
N VAL A 42 -5.27 -8.20 6.52
CA VAL A 42 -4.63 -6.93 6.18
C VAL A 42 -5.70 -5.89 5.87
N TYR A 43 -5.62 -4.74 6.52
CA TYR A 43 -6.42 -3.55 6.20
C TYR A 43 -5.59 -2.54 5.45
N ASP A 44 -6.26 -1.74 4.63
CA ASP A 44 -5.63 -0.72 3.79
C ASP A 44 -6.48 0.54 3.85
N PHE A 45 -5.91 1.63 4.36
CA PHE A 45 -6.63 2.87 4.60
C PHE A 45 -5.99 4.03 3.86
N GLU A 46 -6.79 4.71 3.04
CA GLU A 46 -6.46 6.01 2.49
C GLU A 46 -6.94 7.10 3.46
N CYS A 47 -5.98 7.79 4.06
CA CYS A 47 -6.22 8.82 5.06
C CYS A 47 -5.89 10.21 4.50
N SER A 48 -6.67 11.20 4.90
CA SER A 48 -6.51 12.61 4.58
C SER A 48 -6.82 13.47 5.82
N ALA A 49 -6.85 14.79 5.66
CA ALA A 49 -7.17 15.70 6.76
C ALA A 49 -8.60 15.46 7.31
N ASN A 50 -9.54 15.10 6.44
CA ASN A 50 -10.97 15.00 6.82
C ASN A 50 -11.54 13.58 6.75
N GLU A 51 -10.81 12.61 6.19
CA GLU A 51 -11.36 11.27 5.93
C GLU A 51 -10.32 10.16 6.19
N SER A 52 -10.81 8.97 6.51
CA SER A 52 -10.03 7.73 6.54
C SER A 52 -10.89 6.59 6.01
N THR A 53 -10.58 6.14 4.79
CA THR A 53 -11.44 5.25 4.00
C THR A 53 -10.72 3.94 3.74
N GLU A 54 -11.39 2.82 4.00
CA GLU A 54 -10.80 1.51 3.69
C GLU A 54 -10.83 1.26 2.18
N TYR A 55 -9.67 0.95 1.61
CA TYR A 55 -9.55 0.48 0.23
C TYR A 55 -9.65 -1.05 0.17
N ARG A 56 -10.39 -1.53 -0.83
CA ARG A 56 -10.38 -2.94 -1.26
C ARG A 56 -10.41 -2.99 -2.79
N PRO A 57 -9.64 -3.89 -3.44
CA PRO A 57 -9.71 -4.07 -4.89
C PRO A 57 -11.10 -4.42 -5.42
N PHE A 58 -11.88 -5.13 -4.61
CA PHE A 58 -13.28 -5.47 -4.87
C PHE A 58 -13.98 -5.82 -3.56
N GLN A 59 -15.32 -5.82 -3.60
CA GLN A 59 -16.15 -6.19 -2.46
C GLN A 59 -15.76 -7.58 -1.92
N ASN A 60 -15.56 -7.67 -0.60
CA ASN A 60 -15.17 -8.89 0.11
C ASN A 60 -13.80 -9.47 -0.31
N SER A 61 -12.88 -8.66 -0.87
CA SER A 61 -11.53 -9.12 -1.19
C SER A 61 -10.78 -9.64 0.05
N ALA A 62 -10.16 -10.81 -0.07
CA ALA A 62 -9.31 -11.41 0.97
C ALA A 62 -7.94 -10.73 1.08
N PHE A 63 -7.58 -9.90 0.10
CA PHE A 63 -6.31 -9.20 0.01
C PHE A 63 -6.51 -7.74 -0.42
N THR A 64 -5.44 -6.98 -0.43
CA THR A 64 -5.40 -5.59 -0.90
C THR A 64 -4.05 -5.32 -1.55
N TYR A 65 -3.96 -4.25 -2.31
CA TYR A 65 -2.73 -3.72 -2.89
C TYR A 65 -2.92 -2.23 -3.14
N HIS A 66 -1.87 -1.45 -3.03
CA HIS A 66 -1.96 -0.01 -3.23
C HIS A 66 -0.67 0.49 -3.87
N THR A 67 -0.77 1.63 -4.57
CA THR A 67 0.40 2.31 -5.11
C THR A 67 0.55 3.69 -4.47
N ASN A 68 0.77 4.75 -5.24
CA ASN A 68 0.97 6.10 -4.73
C ASN A 68 -0.19 7.04 -5.05
N PHE A 69 -1.29 6.50 -5.60
CA PHE A 69 -2.44 7.28 -6.02
C PHE A 69 -3.67 6.95 -5.17
N PRO A 70 -4.46 7.96 -4.77
CA PRO A 70 -5.69 7.73 -4.02
C PRO A 70 -6.74 7.09 -4.94
N VAL A 71 -7.31 5.97 -4.49
CA VAL A 71 -8.31 5.22 -5.22
C VAL A 71 -9.71 5.56 -4.70
N VAL A 72 -9.92 5.49 -3.38
CA VAL A 72 -11.24 5.66 -2.75
C VAL A 72 -11.41 6.98 -2.02
N ASN A 73 -10.35 7.56 -1.45
CA ASN A 73 -10.43 8.83 -0.76
C ASN A 73 -10.44 9.99 -1.76
N LYS A 74 -11.46 10.86 -1.67
CA LYS A 74 -11.69 11.99 -2.59
C LYS A 74 -11.54 13.35 -1.92
N ASP A 75 -10.96 13.40 -0.72
CA ASP A 75 -10.67 14.63 0.04
C ASP A 75 -9.46 15.37 -0.55
N TYR A 76 -9.64 15.86 -1.78
CA TYR A 76 -8.64 16.60 -2.52
C TYR A 76 -8.55 18.06 -2.07
N SER A 77 -7.34 18.59 -2.05
CA SER A 77 -7.12 20.03 -1.82
C SER A 77 -7.87 20.86 -2.85
N LYS A 78 -8.65 21.85 -2.38
CA LYS A 78 -9.36 22.81 -3.24
C LYS A 78 -8.42 23.51 -4.22
N LEU A 79 -7.23 23.89 -3.75
CA LEU A 79 -6.20 24.54 -4.58
C LEU A 79 -5.77 23.64 -5.75
N MET A 80 -5.62 22.33 -5.50
CA MET A 80 -5.24 21.37 -6.54
C MET A 80 -6.37 21.18 -7.56
N VAL A 81 -7.61 21.07 -7.09
CA VAL A 81 -8.79 20.96 -7.97
C VAL A 81 -8.95 22.22 -8.85
N GLU A 82 -8.80 23.41 -8.27
CA GLU A 82 -8.86 24.68 -9.00
C GLU A 82 -7.71 24.83 -9.99
N TRP A 83 -6.50 24.43 -9.61
CA TRP A 83 -5.33 24.43 -10.49
C TRP A 83 -5.53 23.52 -11.71
N LEU A 84 -6.00 22.28 -11.50
CA LEU A 84 -6.29 21.36 -12.60
C LEU A 84 -7.34 21.95 -13.57
N LYS A 85 -8.45 22.46 -13.03
CA LYS A 85 -9.50 23.11 -13.84
C LYS A 85 -8.96 24.27 -14.68
N LYS A 86 -8.10 25.11 -14.09
CA LYS A 86 -7.49 26.25 -14.78
C LYS A 86 -6.67 25.84 -16.00
N TYR A 87 -6.03 24.67 -15.95
CA TYR A 87 -5.19 24.16 -17.04
C TYR A 87 -5.86 23.03 -17.85
N GLY A 88 -7.19 22.89 -17.73
CA GLY A 88 -7.97 21.94 -18.53
C GLY A 88 -7.81 20.47 -18.15
N GLY A 89 -7.30 20.16 -16.95
CA GLY A 89 -7.17 18.80 -16.44
C GLY A 89 -8.26 18.42 -15.43
N THR A 90 -8.40 17.13 -15.21
CA THR A 90 -9.28 16.55 -14.18
C THR A 90 -8.50 15.72 -13.16
N ILE A 91 -9.14 15.42 -12.03
CA ILE A 91 -8.59 14.54 -11.00
C ILE A 91 -8.38 13.14 -11.56
N GLU A 92 -9.37 12.66 -12.32
CA GLU A 92 -9.43 11.31 -12.88
C GLU A 92 -8.30 11.07 -13.89
N GLU A 93 -7.92 12.09 -14.65
CA GLU A 93 -6.80 12.01 -15.60
C GLU A 93 -5.44 12.03 -14.90
N THR A 94 -5.35 12.72 -13.76
CA THR A 94 -4.10 12.89 -13.00
C THR A 94 -3.65 11.60 -12.30
N PHE A 95 -4.60 10.78 -11.88
CA PHE A 95 -4.35 9.62 -11.01
C PHE A 95 -4.45 8.28 -11.74
N LYS A 96 -3.82 8.17 -12.92
CA LYS A 96 -3.65 6.88 -13.62
C LYS A 96 -2.34 6.22 -13.19
N CYS A 97 -2.43 4.97 -12.73
CA CYS A 97 -1.27 4.21 -12.28
C CYS A 97 -0.96 3.05 -13.23
N GLN A 98 0.26 2.98 -13.75
CA GLN A 98 0.65 1.89 -14.65
C GLN A 98 1.06 0.61 -13.91
N ARG A 99 1.20 0.70 -12.58
CA ARG A 99 1.54 -0.42 -11.68
C ARG A 99 0.32 -1.25 -11.25
N PHE A 100 -0.89 -0.69 -11.25
CA PHE A 100 -2.11 -1.43 -10.89
C PHE A 100 -2.32 -2.69 -11.75
N PRO A 101 -2.18 -2.62 -13.09
CA PRO A 101 -2.30 -3.79 -13.95
C PRO A 101 -1.38 -4.97 -13.58
N SER A 102 -0.19 -4.69 -13.01
CA SER A 102 0.73 -5.74 -12.51
C SER A 102 0.11 -6.60 -11.41
N PHE A 103 -0.71 -5.99 -10.54
CA PHE A 103 -1.45 -6.71 -9.50
C PHE A 103 -2.70 -7.36 -10.08
N GLU A 104 -3.49 -6.62 -10.86
CA GLU A 104 -4.78 -7.08 -11.39
C GLU A 104 -4.66 -8.31 -12.30
N LYS A 105 -3.56 -8.45 -13.05
CA LYS A 105 -3.33 -9.63 -13.89
C LYS A 105 -2.95 -10.89 -13.09
N ARG A 106 -2.47 -10.73 -11.84
CA ARG A 106 -2.03 -11.84 -10.97
C ARG A 106 -3.07 -12.22 -9.93
N PHE A 107 -3.81 -11.24 -9.43
CA PHE A 107 -4.75 -11.41 -8.34
C PHE A 107 -6.13 -10.90 -8.72
N THR A 108 -7.09 -11.81 -8.77
CA THR A 108 -8.45 -11.58 -9.23
C THR A 108 -9.46 -11.91 -8.13
N LYS A 109 -10.77 -11.80 -8.43
CA LYS A 109 -11.85 -12.15 -7.49
C LYS A 109 -11.86 -13.64 -7.12
N GLU A 110 -11.25 -14.45 -7.96
CA GLU A 110 -11.08 -15.89 -7.81
C GLU A 110 -9.90 -16.23 -6.89
N THR A 111 -8.94 -15.32 -6.70
CA THR A 111 -7.80 -15.51 -5.81
C THR A 111 -8.26 -15.65 -4.36
N LYS A 112 -8.03 -16.83 -3.77
CA LYS A 112 -8.40 -17.15 -2.38
C LYS A 112 -7.23 -17.06 -1.41
N SER A 113 -6.02 -17.25 -1.89
CA SER A 113 -4.78 -17.18 -1.12
C SER A 113 -3.65 -16.67 -2.01
N ILE A 114 -2.65 -16.07 -1.38
CA ILE A 114 -1.45 -15.54 -2.04
C ILE A 114 -0.25 -16.10 -1.30
N SER A 115 0.64 -16.80 -2.00
CA SER A 115 1.89 -17.30 -1.44
C SER A 115 2.94 -16.20 -1.34
N ILE A 116 3.94 -16.39 -0.47
CA ILE A 116 5.09 -15.47 -0.39
C ILE A 116 5.80 -15.35 -1.73
N ASP A 117 5.92 -16.43 -2.50
CA ASP A 117 6.59 -16.39 -3.80
C ASP A 117 5.78 -15.60 -4.84
N GLN A 118 4.45 -15.65 -4.79
CA GLN A 118 3.60 -14.78 -5.62
C GLN A 118 3.73 -13.31 -5.22
N ILE A 119 3.89 -13.01 -3.92
CA ILE A 119 4.17 -11.64 -3.45
C ILE A 119 5.53 -11.18 -3.98
N LYS A 120 6.58 -12.01 -3.87
CA LYS A 120 7.90 -11.69 -4.41
C LYS A 120 7.82 -11.44 -5.92
N GLU A 121 7.13 -12.30 -6.66
CA GLU A 121 6.98 -12.17 -8.11
C GLU A 121 6.37 -10.82 -8.51
N VAL A 122 5.26 -10.41 -7.88
CA VAL A 122 4.65 -9.11 -8.21
C VAL A 122 5.53 -7.95 -7.76
N LEU A 123 6.18 -8.03 -6.60
CA LEU A 123 7.07 -6.98 -6.08
C LEU A 123 8.37 -6.85 -6.90
N SER A 124 8.78 -7.91 -7.60
CA SER A 124 9.89 -7.92 -8.56
C SER A 124 9.47 -7.52 -9.99
N SER A 125 8.18 -7.33 -10.24
CA SER A 125 7.67 -7.23 -11.61
C SER A 125 8.04 -5.92 -12.32
N ARG A 126 8.24 -6.05 -13.65
CA ARG A 126 8.52 -4.97 -14.60
C ARG A 126 7.63 -5.10 -15.84
N ASP A 127 6.33 -5.09 -15.61
CA ASP A 127 5.34 -5.54 -16.60
C ASP A 127 4.95 -4.48 -17.66
N ASN A 128 5.61 -3.33 -17.69
CA ASN A 128 5.41 -2.32 -18.73
C ASN A 128 6.75 -1.72 -19.16
N GLU A 129 6.79 -1.15 -20.36
CA GLU A 129 8.00 -0.59 -20.97
C GLU A 129 8.41 0.76 -20.38
N THR A 130 7.59 1.33 -19.49
CA THR A 130 7.86 2.65 -18.90
C THR A 130 8.65 2.51 -17.60
N PRO A 131 9.21 3.62 -17.08
CA PRO A 131 9.80 3.63 -15.75
C PRO A 131 8.80 3.39 -14.59
N ASP A 132 7.48 3.57 -14.80
CA ASP A 132 6.43 3.34 -13.78
C ASP A 132 6.07 1.84 -13.67
N VAL A 133 7.05 1.06 -13.24
CA VAL A 133 6.93 -0.38 -12.91
C VAL A 133 7.06 -0.61 -11.40
N ILE A 134 6.60 -1.77 -10.90
CA ILE A 134 6.63 -2.08 -9.46
C ILE A 134 8.05 -2.01 -8.91
N SER A 135 8.98 -2.70 -9.56
CA SER A 135 10.40 -2.67 -9.22
C SER A 135 11.17 -1.83 -10.22
N ASN A 136 11.37 -0.55 -9.90
CA ASN A 136 12.02 0.43 -10.75
C ASN A 136 13.44 0.78 -10.26
N ASN A 137 14.10 1.73 -10.93
CA ASN A 137 15.48 2.12 -10.63
C ASN A 137 15.65 2.78 -9.25
N ASP A 138 14.58 3.35 -8.70
CA ASP A 138 14.56 4.03 -7.40
C ASP A 138 14.13 3.11 -6.25
N THR A 139 13.88 1.82 -6.54
CA THR A 139 13.48 0.85 -5.52
C THR A 139 14.66 0.57 -4.59
N TYR A 140 14.63 1.16 -3.40
CA TYR A 140 15.66 1.00 -2.38
C TYR A 140 15.64 -0.38 -1.72
N SER A 141 14.46 -0.93 -1.48
CA SER A 141 14.27 -2.24 -0.86
C SER A 141 12.87 -2.77 -1.11
N SER A 142 12.70 -4.09 -1.04
CA SER A 142 11.39 -4.76 -0.96
C SER A 142 11.29 -5.57 0.31
N ILE A 143 10.17 -5.44 1.02
CA ILE A 143 9.97 -6.02 2.36
C ILE A 143 8.66 -6.79 2.39
N ILE A 144 8.69 -7.97 3.00
CA ILE A 144 7.52 -8.79 3.29
C ILE A 144 7.58 -9.18 4.78
N TYR A 145 6.50 -8.89 5.49
CA TYR A 145 6.30 -9.36 6.87
C TYR A 145 5.33 -10.54 6.87
N LYS A 146 5.78 -11.69 7.39
CA LYS A 146 4.90 -12.81 7.71
C LYS A 146 4.63 -12.76 9.21
N LEU A 147 3.38 -12.53 9.58
CA LEU A 147 2.97 -12.29 10.97
C LEU A 147 2.40 -13.53 11.68
N SER A 148 2.16 -14.62 10.96
CA SER A 148 1.58 -15.86 11.49
C SER A 148 2.59 -17.00 11.56
N GLY A 149 2.35 -17.95 12.47
CA GLY A 149 3.30 -19.04 12.76
C GLY A 149 4.57 -18.47 13.40
N THR A 150 5.74 -18.94 12.96
CA THR A 150 7.02 -18.28 13.25
C THR A 150 7.09 -16.99 12.43
N PRO A 151 7.14 -15.79 13.06
CA PRO A 151 7.20 -14.55 12.33
C PRO A 151 8.49 -14.43 11.51
N GLU A 152 8.39 -13.90 10.30
CA GLU A 152 9.51 -13.74 9.38
C GLU A 152 9.53 -12.30 8.83
N PHE A 153 10.74 -11.74 8.77
CA PHE A 153 11.06 -10.55 8.00
C PHE A 153 11.85 -10.96 6.76
N ILE A 154 11.26 -10.77 5.59
CA ILE A 154 11.84 -11.15 4.31
C ILE A 154 12.15 -9.87 3.55
N ILE A 155 13.41 -9.68 3.16
CA ILE A 155 13.88 -8.44 2.56
C ILE A 155 14.77 -8.69 1.35
N ALA A 156 14.55 -7.94 0.27
CA ALA A 156 15.51 -7.72 -0.79
C ALA A 156 16.17 -6.35 -0.55
N PRO A 157 17.45 -6.27 -0.13
CA PRO A 157 18.15 -5.03 0.20
C PRO A 157 18.63 -4.31 -1.08
N GLY A 158 17.68 -3.97 -1.93
CA GLY A 158 17.88 -3.38 -3.25
C GLY A 158 16.64 -3.60 -4.10
N LYS A 159 16.82 -3.52 -5.42
CA LYS A 159 15.73 -3.78 -6.36
C LYS A 159 15.44 -5.28 -6.41
N PRO A 160 14.24 -5.76 -6.04
CA PRO A 160 13.93 -7.19 -6.01
C PRO A 160 13.93 -7.89 -7.38
N HIS A 161 14.15 -7.17 -8.49
CA HIS A 161 14.43 -7.76 -9.82
C HIS A 161 15.94 -7.98 -10.09
N GLU A 162 16.82 -7.47 -9.24
CA GLU A 162 18.28 -7.58 -9.36
C GLU A 162 18.91 -8.32 -8.18
N VAL A 163 18.27 -8.31 -7.01
CA VAL A 163 18.80 -8.94 -5.78
C VAL A 163 17.80 -9.91 -5.16
N ASP A 164 18.34 -10.98 -4.59
CA ASP A 164 17.56 -12.02 -3.91
C ASP A 164 16.98 -11.54 -2.57
N TYR A 165 15.90 -12.20 -2.16
CA TYR A 165 15.32 -12.03 -0.84
C TYR A 165 16.08 -12.84 0.21
N ILE A 166 16.32 -12.22 1.37
CA ILE A 166 16.88 -12.82 2.57
C ILE A 166 15.77 -12.93 3.62
N THR A 167 15.71 -14.05 4.35
CA THR A 167 14.74 -14.26 5.42
C THR A 167 15.40 -14.20 6.79
N ILE A 168 14.87 -13.35 7.66
CA ILE A 168 15.20 -13.26 9.08
C ILE A 168 14.00 -13.78 9.87
N LYS A 169 14.23 -14.72 10.77
CA LYS A 169 13.20 -15.30 11.64
C LYS A 169 13.27 -14.63 13.02
N PHE A 170 12.12 -14.37 13.62
CA PHE A 170 12.05 -13.94 15.02
C PHE A 170 11.75 -15.18 15.87
N GLU A 171 12.54 -15.35 16.93
CA GLU A 171 12.34 -16.36 17.98
C GLU A 171 11.39 -15.86 19.06
#